data_AF-Q877D5-F1
#
_entry.id   AF-Q877D5-F1
#
_cell.length_a   1.000
_cell.length_b   1.000
_cell.length_c   1.000
_cell.angle_alpha   90.00
_cell.angle_beta   90.00
_cell.angle_gamma   90.00
#
_symmetry.space_group_name_H-M   'P 1'
#
loop_
_entity.id
_entity.type
_entity.pdbx_description
1 polymer ?
#
loop_
_entity_poly.entity_id
_entity_poly.type
_entity_poly.pdbx_seq_one_letter_code
_entity_poly.pdbx_strand_id
1 'polypeptide(L)'
;MRWLVRLWELILERFHLKEFLEHPVPRYSNINPLYWFGDVAAVSFFLLALTGFFLALLYTPGMAVKEVPTSALMPWDVLHPKKTETVQATQSYLSVYTITYLTPFGFILRQFHLWAAYMMIMAAFVHFFAKFVLGSYKRKGGGALWFLGVLLGFLTVNQAVLGYILPLHLDGILALLIGLNLFRYFDYIGIPVGGLIIALLGSNYPTDAVIKMIYVAHILVVPAIILILLGLKIQGILYGGVSPPPVRDQELAKKMVDDKEPFYPHRFALMTGQVFLQISLLLLLVAFFPQPLLEPWAPGEIVPAGVRPPWPVMWYYTYVKMIDPFISVGIPIIMVLFALVVPLLDRRGGSSISERWLWILIAIIYMAIIGYGSVLGFIIRDSEADNAVYPHCRAARQRSPIYRNAIAYRVAMDPIALAWITAGIAVPAAVLVYVFIGTDMKWAVATGLTSVLLLLTLFAYTANIITALYTAVSWPPDPQIVQQGVMYQRVAAGQLAAASFIVGILAVGYYMEISKKRGHE
;
A
#
# COMPACT_ATOMS: atom_id res chain seq x y z
N MET A 1 -3.56 6.16 -39.42
CA MET A 1 -4.89 5.93 -38.82
C MET A 1 -5.53 4.62 -39.28
N ARG A 2 -5.75 4.35 -40.58
CA ARG A 2 -6.38 3.09 -41.04
C ARG A 2 -5.65 1.80 -40.63
N TRP A 3 -4.32 1.81 -40.61
CA TRP A 3 -3.54 0.64 -40.17
C TRP A 3 -3.65 0.38 -38.66
N LEU A 4 -3.76 1.44 -37.84
CA LEU A 4 -3.98 1.33 -36.40
C LEU A 4 -5.37 0.74 -36.10
N VAL A 5 -6.38 1.15 -36.85
CA VAL A 5 -7.74 0.60 -36.72
C VAL A 5 -7.75 -0.88 -37.10
N ARG A 6 -7.12 -1.26 -38.23
CA ARG A 6 -7.00 -2.69 -38.62
C ARG A 6 -6.21 -3.51 -37.60
N LEU A 7 -5.11 -2.96 -37.08
CA LEU A 7 -4.33 -3.62 -36.04
C LEU A 7 -5.16 -3.82 -34.77
N TRP A 8 -5.94 -2.82 -34.38
CA TRP A 8 -6.85 -2.91 -33.25
C TRP A 8 -7.93 -3.97 -33.46
N GLU A 9 -8.59 -3.99 -34.62
CA GLU A 9 -9.57 -5.03 -34.97
C GLU A 9 -8.96 -6.43 -34.93
N LEU A 10 -7.77 -6.61 -35.50
CA LEU A 10 -7.03 -7.89 -35.45
C LEU A 10 -6.74 -8.32 -34.01
N ILE A 11 -6.35 -7.40 -33.13
CA ILE A 11 -6.12 -7.69 -31.71
C ILE A 11 -7.43 -8.10 -31.02
N LEU A 12 -8.52 -7.35 -31.25
CA LEU A 12 -9.82 -7.64 -30.66
C LEU A 12 -10.34 -9.03 -31.06
N GLU A 13 -10.18 -9.38 -32.33
CA GLU A 13 -10.61 -10.66 -32.89
C GLU A 13 -9.74 -11.81 -32.36
N ARG A 14 -8.41 -11.68 -32.39
CA ARG A 14 -7.48 -12.76 -31.99
C ARG A 14 -7.51 -13.07 -30.49
N PHE A 15 -7.73 -12.07 -29.66
CA PHE A 15 -7.76 -12.24 -28.20
C PHE A 15 -9.18 -12.30 -27.62
N HIS A 16 -10.22 -12.33 -28.46
CA HIS A 16 -11.63 -12.33 -28.04
C HIS A 16 -11.97 -11.21 -27.04
N LEU A 17 -11.28 -10.07 -27.14
CA LEU A 17 -11.41 -8.97 -26.18
C LEU A 17 -12.74 -8.23 -26.32
N LYS A 18 -13.46 -8.42 -27.43
CA LYS A 18 -14.76 -7.78 -27.65
C LYS A 18 -15.77 -8.13 -26.56
N GLU A 19 -15.85 -9.41 -26.18
CA GLU A 19 -16.77 -9.88 -25.12
C GLU A 19 -16.44 -9.26 -23.76
N PHE A 20 -15.14 -9.07 -23.47
CA PHE A 20 -14.69 -8.41 -22.25
C PHE A 20 -14.99 -6.90 -22.27
N LEU A 21 -14.72 -6.22 -23.39
CA LEU A 21 -14.94 -4.77 -23.53
C LEU A 21 -16.43 -4.41 -23.54
N GLU A 22 -17.29 -5.29 -24.05
CA GLU A 22 -18.75 -5.11 -24.08
C GLU A 22 -19.42 -5.66 -22.81
N HIS A 23 -18.66 -6.20 -21.86
CA HIS A 23 -19.22 -6.77 -20.62
C HIS A 23 -20.08 -5.74 -19.88
N PRO A 24 -21.35 -6.04 -19.58
CA PRO A 24 -22.28 -5.08 -19.03
C PRO A 24 -22.11 -4.95 -17.50
N VAL A 25 -21.82 -3.74 -17.03
CA VAL A 25 -21.56 -3.42 -15.63
C VAL A 25 -22.67 -2.52 -15.08
N PRO A 26 -23.30 -2.86 -13.93
CA PRO A 26 -24.34 -2.01 -13.35
C PRO A 26 -23.84 -0.61 -12.98
N ARG A 27 -24.56 0.44 -13.37
CA ARG A 27 -24.13 1.84 -13.26
C ARG A 27 -23.88 2.29 -11.82
N TYR A 28 -24.70 1.84 -10.86
CA TYR A 28 -24.49 2.18 -9.44
C TYR A 28 -23.13 1.69 -8.91
N SER A 29 -22.57 0.63 -9.49
CA SER A 29 -21.27 0.09 -9.10
C SER A 29 -20.08 0.90 -9.62
N ASN A 30 -20.32 1.77 -10.61
CA ASN A 30 -19.37 2.74 -11.14
C ASN A 30 -19.29 3.98 -10.25
N ILE A 31 -20.44 4.43 -9.74
CA ILE A 31 -20.55 5.70 -9.00
C ILE A 31 -20.24 5.51 -7.52
N ASN A 32 -20.71 4.42 -6.90
CA ASN A 32 -20.61 4.24 -5.46
C ASN A 32 -19.26 3.61 -5.03
N PRO A 33 -18.44 4.29 -4.21
CA PRO A 33 -17.14 3.80 -3.74
C PRO A 33 -17.15 2.43 -3.08
N LEU A 34 -18.24 2.08 -2.39
CA LEU A 34 -18.39 0.79 -1.72
C LEU A 34 -18.34 -0.41 -2.68
N TYR A 35 -18.44 -0.17 -4.00
CA TYR A 35 -18.38 -1.19 -5.03
C TYR A 35 -17.03 -1.33 -5.70
N TRP A 36 -16.17 -0.31 -5.67
CA TRP A 36 -14.89 -0.30 -6.36
C TRP A 36 -13.66 -0.22 -5.44
N PHE A 37 -13.80 -0.19 -4.11
CA PHE A 37 -12.64 -0.40 -3.20
C PHE A 37 -11.93 -1.75 -3.39
N GLY A 38 -12.62 -2.75 -3.95
CA GLY A 38 -11.98 -4.00 -4.36
C GLY A 38 -10.97 -3.80 -5.49
N ASP A 39 -11.27 -2.88 -6.41
CA ASP A 39 -10.39 -2.52 -7.52
C ASP A 39 -9.16 -1.77 -7.01
N VAL A 40 -9.33 -0.86 -6.04
CA VAL A 40 -8.19 -0.17 -5.39
C VAL A 40 -7.22 -1.18 -4.76
N ALA A 41 -7.75 -2.20 -4.07
CA ALA A 41 -6.92 -3.26 -3.49
C ALA A 41 -6.22 -4.11 -4.57
N ALA A 42 -6.92 -4.46 -5.65
CA ALA A 42 -6.35 -5.21 -6.77
C ALA A 42 -5.27 -4.42 -7.52
N VAL A 43 -5.49 -3.13 -7.80
CA VAL A 43 -4.51 -2.23 -8.39
C VAL A 43 -3.28 -2.11 -7.48
N SER A 44 -3.47 -1.93 -6.17
CA SER A 44 -2.35 -1.92 -5.22
C SER A 44 -1.55 -3.22 -5.28
N PHE A 45 -2.19 -4.38 -5.40
CA PHE A 45 -1.49 -5.66 -5.55
C PHE A 45 -0.59 -5.70 -6.79
N PHE A 46 -1.07 -5.24 -7.95
CA PHE A 46 -0.24 -5.19 -9.17
C PHE A 46 0.89 -4.16 -9.07
N LEU A 47 0.63 -3.00 -8.46
CA LEU A 47 1.65 -1.99 -8.18
C LEU A 47 2.74 -2.53 -7.23
N LEU A 48 2.34 -3.30 -6.22
CA LEU A 48 3.24 -4.01 -5.31
C LEU A 48 4.05 -5.08 -6.04
N ALA A 49 3.42 -5.89 -6.88
CA ALA A 49 4.13 -6.91 -7.66
C ALA A 49 5.20 -6.27 -8.57
N LEU A 50 4.86 -5.17 -9.24
CA LEU A 50 5.79 -4.44 -10.11
C LEU A 50 6.96 -3.83 -9.33
N THR A 51 6.68 -3.09 -8.26
CA THR A 51 7.73 -2.47 -7.46
C THR A 51 8.54 -3.50 -6.67
N GLY A 52 7.90 -4.56 -6.20
CA GLY A 52 8.51 -5.68 -5.50
C GLY A 52 9.46 -6.48 -6.39
N PHE A 53 9.13 -6.65 -7.67
CA PHE A 53 10.04 -7.24 -8.65
C PHE A 53 11.36 -6.45 -8.73
N PHE A 54 11.30 -5.13 -8.88
CA PHE A 54 12.52 -4.29 -8.93
C PHE A 54 13.29 -4.30 -7.61
N LEU A 55 12.58 -4.27 -6.47
CA LEU A 55 13.22 -4.39 -5.16
C LEU A 55 13.91 -5.75 -4.98
N ALA A 56 13.31 -6.84 -5.47
CA ALA A 56 13.87 -8.17 -5.39
C ALA A 56 15.17 -8.31 -6.19
N LEU A 57 15.32 -7.59 -7.31
CA LEU A 57 16.58 -7.54 -8.08
C LEU A 57 17.73 -6.86 -7.33
N LEU A 58 17.41 -5.96 -6.39
CA LEU A 58 18.38 -5.16 -5.66
C LEU A 58 18.63 -5.68 -4.23
N TYR A 59 17.67 -6.43 -3.68
CA TYR A 59 17.69 -6.88 -2.30
C TYR A 59 18.48 -8.17 -2.11
N THR A 60 19.34 -8.19 -1.08
CA THR A 60 20.11 -9.37 -0.69
C THR A 60 19.69 -9.83 0.71
N PRO A 61 18.99 -10.97 0.85
CA PRO A 61 18.64 -11.52 2.16
C PRO A 61 19.88 -12.11 2.85
N GLY A 62 20.12 -11.74 4.10
CA GLY A 62 21.15 -12.38 4.90
C GLY A 62 21.29 -11.83 6.31
N MET A 63 21.74 -12.70 7.21
CA MET A 63 21.99 -12.38 8.63
C MET A 63 23.46 -12.05 8.92
N ALA A 64 24.34 -12.11 7.90
CA ALA A 64 25.75 -11.77 8.07
C ALA A 64 25.90 -10.34 8.59
N VAL A 65 26.70 -10.16 9.64
CA VAL A 65 26.86 -8.86 10.31
C VAL A 65 28.12 -8.17 9.80
N LYS A 66 28.02 -6.86 9.57
CA LYS A 66 29.16 -5.98 9.29
C LYS A 66 29.15 -4.82 10.26
N GLU A 67 30.34 -4.46 10.75
CA GLU A 67 30.52 -3.22 11.49
C GLU A 67 30.61 -2.02 10.55
N VAL A 68 29.80 -1.00 10.83
CA VAL A 68 29.67 0.20 10.00
C VAL A 68 29.86 1.43 10.89
N PRO A 69 30.59 2.46 10.44
CA PRO A 69 30.68 3.72 11.18
C PRO A 69 29.28 4.31 11.39
N THR A 70 28.97 4.73 12.61
CA THR A 70 27.65 5.34 12.92
C THR A 70 27.40 6.59 12.08
N SER A 71 28.46 7.31 11.71
CA SER A 71 28.41 8.47 10.80
C SER A 71 28.00 8.12 9.36
N ALA A 72 28.12 6.86 8.95
CA ALA A 72 27.75 6.40 7.62
C ALA A 72 26.24 6.12 7.48
N LEU A 73 25.52 6.04 8.60
CA LEU A 73 24.07 5.89 8.64
C LEU A 73 23.38 7.26 8.67
N MET A 74 22.15 7.29 8.17
CA MET A 74 21.31 8.47 8.22
C MET A 74 20.99 8.83 9.69
N PRO A 75 21.11 10.11 10.10
CA PRO A 75 20.84 10.54 11.48
C PRO A 75 19.36 10.50 11.89
N TRP A 76 18.45 10.22 10.96
CA TRP A 76 17.01 10.35 11.17
C TRP A 76 16.46 9.10 11.87
N ASP A 77 15.73 9.31 12.95
CA ASP A 77 14.97 8.28 13.70
C ASP A 77 15.82 7.27 14.47
N VAL A 78 16.75 7.82 15.23
CA VAL A 78 17.47 7.12 16.29
C VAL A 78 16.53 7.03 17.52
N LEU A 79 15.84 5.90 17.67
CA LEU A 79 15.11 5.55 18.90
C LEU A 79 16.06 5.40 20.11
N HIS A 80 17.31 5.01 19.87
CA HIS A 80 18.37 4.79 20.85
C HIS A 80 19.67 5.41 20.37
N PRO A 81 20.13 6.54 20.94
CA PRO A 81 21.43 7.08 20.60
C PRO A 81 22.51 6.07 21.01
N LYS A 82 22.90 5.20 20.08
CA LYS A 82 24.09 4.36 20.21
C LYS A 82 25.26 5.34 20.24
N LYS A 83 25.82 5.56 21.43
CA LYS A 83 26.97 6.45 21.67
C LYS A 83 28.29 5.88 21.12
N THR A 84 28.21 4.85 20.28
CA THR A 84 29.34 4.10 19.75
C THR A 84 29.74 4.65 18.39
N GLU A 85 31.05 4.65 18.12
CA GLU A 85 31.61 5.09 16.83
C GLU A 85 31.19 4.17 15.67
N THR A 86 30.88 2.91 15.98
CA THR A 86 30.42 1.89 15.04
C THR A 86 29.11 1.25 15.50
N VAL A 87 28.39 0.68 14.54
CA VAL A 87 27.18 -0.12 14.76
C VAL A 87 27.23 -1.39 13.92
N GLN A 88 26.70 -2.47 14.46
CA GLN A 88 26.54 -3.73 13.75
C GLN A 88 25.25 -3.74 12.94
N ALA A 89 25.33 -4.07 11.66
CA ALA A 89 24.19 -4.16 10.78
C ALA A 89 24.20 -5.47 9.99
N THR A 90 23.03 -6.08 9.82
CA THR A 90 22.87 -7.28 8.99
C THR A 90 22.99 -6.94 7.51
N GLN A 91 23.35 -7.94 6.69
CA GLN A 91 23.39 -7.82 5.24
C GLN A 91 22.04 -7.37 4.66
N SER A 92 20.93 -7.92 5.14
CA SER A 92 19.58 -7.48 4.77
C SER A 92 19.35 -5.99 5.04
N TYR A 93 19.75 -5.51 6.23
CA TYR A 93 19.65 -4.10 6.57
C TYR A 93 20.46 -3.22 5.63
N LEU A 94 21.74 -3.56 5.42
CA LEU A 94 22.62 -2.79 4.55
C LEU A 94 22.16 -2.81 3.09
N SER A 95 21.57 -3.91 2.62
CA SER A 95 20.97 -3.98 1.30
C SER A 95 19.80 -3.00 1.16
N VAL A 96 18.89 -2.95 2.15
CA VAL A 96 17.79 -1.97 2.14
C VAL A 96 18.30 -0.54 2.29
N TYR A 97 19.34 -0.31 3.09
CA TYR A 97 20.00 0.99 3.19
C TYR A 97 20.54 1.45 1.83
N THR A 98 21.26 0.57 1.12
CA THR A 98 21.79 0.83 -0.23
C THR A 98 20.67 1.10 -1.23
N ILE A 99 19.59 0.30 -1.22
CA ILE A 99 18.41 0.55 -2.08
C ILE A 99 17.83 1.93 -1.78
N THR A 100 17.58 2.23 -0.51
CA THR A 100 16.85 3.44 -0.14
C THR A 100 17.67 4.70 -0.40
N TYR A 101 18.97 4.67 -0.12
CA TYR A 101 19.76 5.88 0.02
C TYR A 101 20.93 5.99 -0.95
N LEU A 102 21.39 4.88 -1.51
CA LEU A 102 22.56 4.84 -2.39
C LEU A 102 22.22 4.41 -3.83
N THR A 103 20.95 4.11 -4.11
CA THR A 103 20.47 3.76 -5.45
C THR A 103 19.64 4.91 -6.03
N PRO A 104 19.92 5.38 -7.27
CA PRO A 104 19.09 6.39 -7.91
C PRO A 104 17.66 5.86 -8.04
N PHE A 105 16.67 6.68 -7.68
CA PHE A 105 15.24 6.31 -7.63
C PHE A 105 14.86 5.21 -6.63
N GLY A 106 15.82 4.61 -5.92
CA GLY A 106 15.55 3.54 -4.97
C GLY A 106 14.75 3.98 -3.74
N PHE A 107 14.88 5.26 -3.33
CA PHE A 107 14.01 5.86 -2.32
C PHE A 107 12.55 5.87 -2.78
N ILE A 108 12.27 6.40 -3.98
CA ILE A 108 10.89 6.43 -4.52
C ILE A 108 10.36 5.00 -4.63
N LEU A 109 11.15 4.08 -5.18
CA LEU A 109 10.76 2.68 -5.37
C LEU A 109 10.35 2.02 -4.05
N ARG A 110 11.20 2.10 -3.01
CA ARG A 110 10.90 1.51 -1.70
C ARG A 110 9.70 2.19 -1.02
N GLN A 111 9.67 3.52 -1.04
CA GLN A 111 8.58 4.27 -0.39
C GLN A 111 7.24 4.04 -1.09
N PHE A 112 7.23 3.95 -2.41
CA PHE A 112 6.03 3.63 -3.18
C PHE A 112 5.55 2.23 -2.87
N HIS A 113 6.44 1.23 -2.79
CA HIS A 113 6.10 -0.13 -2.40
C HIS A 113 5.47 -0.17 -0.99
N LEU A 114 6.06 0.53 -0.01
CA LEU A 114 5.52 0.60 1.35
C LEU A 114 4.13 1.25 1.39
N TRP A 115 3.96 2.41 0.74
CA TRP A 115 2.68 3.12 0.71
C TRP A 115 1.61 2.35 -0.07
N ALA A 116 1.98 1.63 -1.13
CA ALA A 116 1.08 0.74 -1.86
C ALA A 116 0.61 -0.43 -0.98
N ALA A 117 1.47 -0.96 -0.10
CA ALA A 117 1.10 -1.99 0.87
C ALA A 117 0.06 -1.46 1.87
N TYR A 118 0.30 -0.28 2.45
CA TYR A 118 -0.68 0.35 3.35
C TYR A 118 -2.01 0.66 2.65
N MET A 119 -1.96 1.11 1.41
CA MET A 119 -3.16 1.35 0.61
C MET A 119 -3.92 0.06 0.29
N MET A 120 -3.21 -1.03 -0.05
CA MET A 120 -3.83 -2.35 -0.26
C MET A 120 -4.56 -2.82 1.00
N ILE A 121 -3.91 -2.73 2.16
CA ILE A 121 -4.51 -3.13 3.44
C ILE A 121 -5.73 -2.28 3.76
N MET A 122 -5.61 -0.95 3.67
CA MET A 122 -6.73 -0.03 3.91
C MET A 122 -7.91 -0.33 2.98
N ALA A 123 -7.65 -0.47 1.67
CA ALA A 123 -8.68 -0.78 0.69
C ALA A 123 -9.32 -2.15 0.94
N ALA A 124 -8.54 -3.16 1.35
CA ALA A 124 -9.04 -4.48 1.71
C ALA A 124 -9.95 -4.43 2.95
N PHE A 125 -9.59 -3.68 3.99
CA PHE A 125 -10.44 -3.48 5.18
C PHE A 125 -11.74 -2.76 4.81
N VAL A 126 -11.66 -1.64 4.09
CA VAL A 126 -12.86 -0.89 3.65
C VAL A 126 -13.74 -1.78 2.77
N HIS A 127 -13.15 -2.53 1.83
CA HIS A 127 -13.88 -3.48 1.00
C HIS A 127 -14.56 -4.57 1.82
N PHE A 128 -13.86 -5.18 2.78
CA PHE A 128 -14.42 -6.21 3.66
C PHE A 128 -15.64 -5.69 4.43
N PHE A 129 -15.50 -4.57 5.14
CA PHE A 129 -16.59 -4.00 5.94
C PHE A 129 -17.74 -3.50 5.06
N ALA A 130 -17.45 -2.91 3.89
CA ALA A 130 -18.47 -2.54 2.94
C ALA A 130 -19.28 -3.77 2.49
N LYS A 131 -18.64 -4.87 2.11
CA LYS A 131 -19.34 -6.10 1.68
C LYS A 131 -20.06 -6.80 2.84
N PHE A 132 -19.56 -6.68 4.07
CA PHE A 132 -20.22 -7.16 5.28
C PHE A 132 -21.55 -6.42 5.49
N VAL A 133 -21.49 -5.07 5.55
CA VAL A 133 -22.64 -4.19 5.79
C VAL A 133 -23.64 -4.23 4.64
N LEU A 134 -23.19 -4.38 3.40
CA LEU A 134 -24.07 -4.56 2.23
C LEU A 134 -24.66 -5.96 2.12
N GLY A 135 -24.05 -6.97 2.77
CA GLY A 135 -24.56 -8.34 2.75
C GLY A 135 -24.38 -8.99 1.39
N SER A 136 -23.32 -8.58 0.68
CA SER A 136 -23.03 -9.00 -0.68
C SER A 136 -22.86 -10.52 -0.80
N TYR A 137 -22.55 -11.21 0.31
CA TYR A 137 -22.46 -12.66 0.39
C TYR A 137 -23.82 -13.37 0.24
N LYS A 138 -24.95 -12.69 0.43
CA LYS A 138 -26.31 -13.25 0.23
C LYS A 138 -26.67 -13.42 -1.24
N ARG A 139 -25.97 -12.76 -2.16
CA ARG A 139 -26.16 -12.94 -3.61
C ARG A 139 -25.89 -14.41 -3.98
N LYS A 140 -26.54 -14.91 -5.04
CA LYS A 140 -26.23 -16.22 -5.63
C LYS A 140 -24.73 -16.37 -5.94
N GLY A 141 -24.06 -17.33 -5.31
CA GLY A 141 -22.59 -17.50 -5.43
C GLY A 141 -21.75 -16.47 -4.63
N GLY A 142 -22.40 -15.54 -3.93
CA GLY A 142 -21.76 -14.53 -3.09
C GLY A 142 -21.02 -15.12 -1.88
N GLY A 143 -21.51 -16.24 -1.33
CA GLY A 143 -20.83 -16.95 -0.24
C GLY A 143 -19.42 -17.43 -0.61
N ALA A 144 -19.22 -17.92 -1.84
CA ALA A 144 -17.90 -18.32 -2.32
C ALA A 144 -16.98 -17.10 -2.53
N LEU A 145 -17.49 -16.01 -3.10
CA LEU A 145 -16.73 -14.76 -3.26
C LEU A 145 -16.36 -14.12 -1.92
N TRP A 146 -17.21 -14.31 -0.91
CA TRP A 146 -16.96 -13.88 0.45
C TRP A 146 -15.82 -14.68 1.07
N PHE A 147 -15.87 -16.01 0.99
CA PHE A 147 -14.79 -16.88 1.43
C PHE A 147 -13.45 -16.49 0.79
N LEU A 148 -13.41 -16.34 -0.54
CA LEU A 148 -12.23 -15.85 -1.27
C LEU A 148 -11.77 -14.47 -0.76
N GLY A 149 -12.71 -13.58 -0.45
CA GLY A 149 -12.41 -12.25 0.09
C GLY A 149 -11.78 -12.27 1.48
N VAL A 150 -12.31 -13.10 2.38
CA VAL A 150 -11.76 -13.26 3.73
C VAL A 150 -10.36 -13.85 3.65
N LEU A 151 -10.16 -14.88 2.81
CA LEU A 151 -8.85 -15.49 2.61
C LEU A 151 -7.84 -14.50 2.01
N LEU A 152 -8.23 -13.72 0.99
CA LEU A 152 -7.40 -12.67 0.42
C LEU A 152 -7.06 -11.59 1.46
N GLY A 153 -8.01 -11.17 2.28
CA GLY A 153 -7.77 -10.21 3.37
C GLY A 153 -6.75 -10.74 4.39
N PHE A 154 -6.90 -12.00 4.80
CA PHE A 154 -5.95 -12.68 5.69
C PHE A 154 -4.54 -12.73 5.07
N LEU A 155 -4.44 -13.16 3.81
CA LEU A 155 -3.15 -13.21 3.10
C LEU A 155 -2.54 -11.83 2.91
N THR A 156 -3.35 -10.79 2.68
CA THR A 156 -2.89 -9.41 2.50
C THR A 156 -2.18 -8.89 3.76
N VAL A 157 -2.75 -9.11 4.95
CA VAL A 157 -2.14 -8.69 6.21
C VAL A 157 -0.86 -9.49 6.49
N ASN A 158 -0.88 -10.81 6.30
CA ASN A 158 0.31 -11.65 6.50
C ASN A 158 1.42 -11.31 5.51
N GLN A 159 1.09 -11.03 4.25
CA GLN A 159 2.04 -10.63 3.22
C GLN A 159 2.76 -9.33 3.59
N ALA A 160 2.05 -8.38 4.19
CA ALA A 160 2.64 -7.14 4.70
C ALA A 160 3.62 -7.40 5.85
N VAL A 161 3.29 -8.31 6.78
CA VAL A 161 4.19 -8.72 7.86
C VAL A 161 5.46 -9.37 7.32
N LEU A 162 5.34 -10.29 6.35
CA LEU A 162 6.49 -10.94 5.73
C LEU A 162 7.45 -9.91 5.10
N GLY A 163 6.92 -8.92 4.37
CA GLY A 163 7.74 -7.86 3.77
C GLY A 163 8.37 -6.93 4.81
N TYR A 164 7.65 -6.66 5.90
CA TYR A 164 8.11 -5.80 6.98
C TYR A 164 9.28 -6.39 7.77
N ILE A 165 9.39 -7.72 7.83
CA ILE A 165 10.52 -8.43 8.45
C ILE A 165 11.82 -8.24 7.65
N LEU A 166 11.74 -8.20 6.31
CA LEU A 166 12.91 -8.29 5.42
C LEU A 166 14.01 -7.24 5.65
N PRO A 167 13.75 -5.97 6.03
CA PRO A 167 14.85 -5.03 6.24
C PRO A 167 15.63 -5.25 7.54
N LEU A 168 15.14 -6.08 8.48
CA LEU A 168 15.81 -6.39 9.76
C LEU A 168 16.27 -5.17 10.57
N HIS A 169 15.46 -4.11 10.55
CA HIS A 169 15.51 -3.02 11.51
C HIS A 169 14.74 -3.42 12.78
N LEU A 170 14.81 -2.59 13.83
CA LEU A 170 14.20 -2.88 15.15
C LEU A 170 12.76 -3.41 15.09
N ASP A 171 11.87 -2.78 14.33
CA ASP A 171 10.49 -3.24 14.28
C ASP A 171 10.32 -4.54 13.46
N GLY A 172 11.10 -4.71 12.39
CA GLY A 172 11.07 -5.92 11.56
C GLY A 172 11.50 -7.15 12.35
N ILE A 173 12.54 -7.03 13.19
CA ILE A 173 12.94 -8.12 14.08
C ILE A 173 11.91 -8.38 15.19
N LEU A 174 11.29 -7.34 15.74
CA LEU A 174 10.20 -7.50 16.70
C LEU A 174 9.05 -8.32 16.09
N ALA A 175 8.64 -7.99 14.87
CA ALA A 175 7.62 -8.73 14.14
C ALA A 175 8.02 -10.20 13.92
N LEU A 176 9.28 -10.46 13.58
CA LEU A 176 9.79 -11.84 13.42
C LEU A 176 9.74 -12.62 14.74
N LEU A 177 10.20 -12.04 15.84
CA LEU A 177 10.21 -12.69 17.15
C LEU A 177 8.79 -13.00 17.65
N ILE A 178 7.85 -12.08 17.44
CA ILE A 178 6.42 -12.33 17.73
C ILE A 178 5.89 -13.44 16.82
N GLY A 179 6.16 -13.38 15.52
CA GLY A 179 5.68 -14.36 14.54
C GLY A 179 6.18 -15.79 14.78
N LEU A 180 7.46 -15.95 15.13
CA LEU A 180 8.04 -17.28 15.43
C LEU A 180 7.42 -17.93 16.68
N ASN A 181 6.98 -17.13 17.65
CA ASN A 181 6.36 -17.63 18.88
C ASN A 181 4.84 -17.73 18.80
N LEU A 182 4.21 -16.96 17.90
CA LEU A 182 2.76 -16.93 17.71
C LEU A 182 2.17 -18.32 17.42
N PHE A 183 2.79 -19.07 16.52
CA PHE A 183 2.20 -20.34 16.08
C PHE A 183 2.29 -21.47 17.12
N ARG A 184 3.15 -21.31 18.14
CA ARG A 184 3.28 -22.27 19.24
C ARG A 184 2.04 -22.30 20.12
N TYR A 185 1.23 -21.24 20.13
CA TYR A 185 -0.01 -21.24 20.89
C TYR A 185 -1.04 -22.25 20.38
N PHE A 186 -0.98 -22.64 19.11
CA PHE A 186 -1.82 -23.71 18.55
C PHE A 186 -1.43 -25.10 19.06
N ASP A 187 -0.15 -25.32 19.36
CA ASP A 187 0.33 -26.61 19.82
C ASP A 187 -0.25 -26.94 21.21
N TYR A 188 -0.52 -25.92 22.05
CA TYR A 188 -1.17 -26.09 23.35
C TYR A 188 -2.62 -26.58 23.27
N ILE A 189 -3.30 -26.38 22.13
CA ILE A 189 -4.65 -26.90 21.87
C ILE A 189 -4.63 -28.16 20.99
N GLY A 190 -3.46 -28.77 20.83
CA GLY A 190 -3.29 -30.04 20.10
C GLY A 190 -3.25 -29.91 18.59
N ILE A 191 -3.12 -28.68 18.04
CA ILE A 191 -2.98 -28.46 16.59
C ILE A 191 -1.50 -28.13 16.33
N PRO A 192 -0.70 -29.03 15.71
CA PRO A 192 0.77 -28.91 15.64
C PRO A 192 1.26 -27.88 14.60
N VAL A 193 0.69 -26.67 14.59
CA VAL A 193 1.02 -25.60 13.65
C VAL A 193 2.40 -25.01 13.95
N GLY A 194 2.73 -24.81 15.23
CA GLY A 194 4.02 -24.25 15.64
C GLY A 194 5.15 -25.21 15.30
N GLY A 195 4.98 -26.49 15.64
CA GLY A 195 5.91 -27.55 15.25
C GLY A 195 6.14 -27.63 13.73
N LEU A 196 5.07 -27.56 12.93
CA LEU A 196 5.17 -27.58 11.47
C LEU A 196 5.93 -26.36 10.93
N ILE A 197 5.64 -25.16 11.45
CA ILE A 197 6.30 -23.93 10.99
C ILE A 197 7.79 -23.94 11.35
N ILE A 198 8.14 -24.40 12.55
CA ILE A 198 9.55 -24.55 12.94
C ILE A 198 10.25 -25.58 12.05
N ALA A 199 9.59 -26.69 11.71
CA ALA A 199 10.14 -27.69 10.80
C ALA A 199 10.37 -27.13 9.39
N LEU A 200 9.46 -26.29 8.88
CA LEU A 200 9.59 -25.64 7.57
C LEU A 200 10.67 -24.55 7.56
N LEU A 201 10.76 -23.77 8.64
CA LEU A 201 11.74 -22.69 8.78
C LEU A 201 13.13 -23.19 9.19
N GLY A 202 13.22 -24.41 9.73
CA GLY A 202 14.44 -25.04 10.23
C GLY A 202 14.94 -24.50 11.58
N SER A 203 14.35 -23.44 12.11
CA SER A 203 14.73 -22.84 13.39
C SER A 203 13.58 -22.02 14.00
N ASN A 204 13.57 -21.93 15.33
CA ASN A 204 12.72 -21.03 16.11
C ASN A 204 13.43 -19.72 16.50
N TYR A 205 14.65 -19.49 15.99
CA TYR A 205 15.42 -18.26 16.17
C TYR A 205 15.67 -17.55 14.84
N PRO A 206 15.89 -16.22 14.84
CA PRO A 206 16.33 -15.50 13.66
C PRO A 206 17.66 -16.05 13.13
N THR A 207 17.61 -16.76 12.01
CA THR A 207 18.77 -17.36 11.35
C THR A 207 18.76 -17.03 9.85
N ASP A 208 19.89 -17.22 9.19
CA ASP A 208 20.02 -16.95 7.75
C ASP A 208 19.02 -17.76 6.91
N ALA A 209 18.79 -19.03 7.29
CA ALA A 209 17.81 -19.90 6.66
C ALA A 209 16.37 -19.36 6.81
N VAL A 210 16.00 -18.89 8.01
CA VAL A 210 14.67 -18.30 8.29
C VAL A 210 14.43 -17.07 7.42
N ILE A 211 15.40 -16.16 7.32
CA ILE A 211 15.26 -14.93 6.51
C ILE A 211 15.14 -15.25 5.02
N LYS A 212 15.91 -16.21 4.51
CA LYS A 212 15.79 -16.67 3.11
C LYS A 212 14.43 -17.29 2.83
N MET A 213 13.87 -18.07 3.76
CA MET A 213 12.52 -18.64 3.61
C MET A 213 11.44 -17.55 3.62
N ILE A 214 11.53 -16.57 4.53
CA ILE A 214 10.61 -15.42 4.58
C ILE A 214 10.69 -14.61 3.29
N TYR A 215 11.91 -14.41 2.75
CA TYR A 215 12.11 -13.75 1.47
C TYR A 215 11.40 -14.50 0.33
N VAL A 216 11.62 -15.81 0.18
CA VAL A 216 10.93 -16.63 -0.85
C VAL A 216 9.41 -16.62 -0.65
N ALA A 217 8.94 -16.70 0.59
CA ALA A 217 7.52 -16.63 0.90
C ALA A 217 6.91 -15.28 0.48
N HIS A 218 7.61 -14.18 0.75
CA HIS A 218 7.17 -12.83 0.46
C HIS A 218 7.20 -12.50 -1.03
N ILE A 219 8.25 -12.87 -1.77
CA ILE A 219 8.36 -12.45 -3.18
C ILE A 219 7.61 -13.35 -4.15
N LEU A 220 7.42 -14.62 -3.79
CA LEU A 220 6.92 -15.65 -4.71
C LEU A 220 5.68 -16.36 -4.19
N VAL A 221 5.80 -17.08 -3.07
CA VAL A 221 4.77 -18.06 -2.67
C VAL A 221 3.45 -17.38 -2.34
N VAL A 222 3.46 -16.41 -1.42
CA VAL A 222 2.23 -15.74 -0.98
C VAL A 222 1.64 -14.84 -2.08
N PRO A 223 2.41 -14.02 -2.83
CA PRO A 223 1.88 -13.30 -3.98
C PRO A 223 1.26 -14.20 -5.06
N ALA A 224 1.87 -15.35 -5.36
CA ALA A 224 1.32 -16.29 -6.34
C ALA A 224 -0.05 -16.84 -5.89
N ILE A 225 -0.19 -17.19 -4.60
CA ILE A 225 -1.48 -17.61 -4.03
C ILE A 225 -2.50 -16.47 -4.11
N ILE A 226 -2.12 -15.24 -3.74
CA ILE A 226 -3.00 -14.07 -3.84
C ILE A 226 -3.45 -13.86 -5.29
N LEU A 227 -2.55 -13.97 -6.27
CA LEU A 227 -2.87 -13.81 -7.69
C LEU A 227 -3.89 -14.84 -8.17
N ILE A 228 -3.72 -16.12 -7.81
CA ILE A 228 -4.66 -17.20 -8.16
C ILE A 228 -6.04 -16.92 -7.55
N LEU A 229 -6.09 -16.62 -6.24
CA LEU A 229 -7.34 -16.34 -5.54
C LEU A 229 -8.03 -15.08 -6.05
N LEU A 230 -7.26 -14.05 -6.42
CA LEU A 230 -7.78 -12.82 -7.02
C LEU A 230 -8.38 -13.11 -8.40
N GLY A 231 -7.72 -13.93 -9.22
CA GLY A 231 -8.25 -14.40 -10.51
C GLY A 231 -9.58 -15.13 -10.35
N LEU A 232 -9.65 -16.09 -9.43
CA LEU A 232 -10.89 -16.81 -9.10
C LEU A 232 -12.00 -15.87 -8.62
N LYS A 233 -11.65 -14.88 -7.80
CA LYS A 233 -12.61 -13.88 -7.29
C LYS A 233 -13.15 -12.99 -8.40
N ILE A 234 -12.29 -12.48 -9.29
CA ILE A 234 -12.69 -11.64 -10.43
C ILE A 234 -13.56 -12.45 -11.38
N GLN A 235 -13.15 -13.69 -11.72
CA GLN A 235 -13.93 -14.59 -12.55
C GLN A 235 -15.34 -14.86 -11.97
N GLY A 236 -15.43 -15.11 -10.66
CA GLY A 236 -16.73 -15.29 -10.00
C GLY A 236 -17.61 -14.03 -9.97
N ILE A 237 -17.01 -12.83 -10.03
CA ILE A 237 -17.76 -11.57 -10.20
C ILE A 237 -18.26 -11.44 -11.63
N LEU A 238 -17.42 -11.73 -12.64
CA LEU A 238 -17.80 -11.64 -14.05
C LEU A 238 -18.96 -12.60 -14.40
N TYR A 239 -18.99 -13.80 -13.83
CA TYR A 239 -20.11 -14.74 -14.03
C TYR A 239 -21.33 -14.43 -13.14
N GLY A 240 -21.11 -14.03 -11.88
CA GLY A 240 -22.17 -13.87 -10.91
C GLY A 240 -22.84 -12.48 -10.91
N GLY A 241 -22.21 -11.49 -11.52
CA GLY A 241 -22.58 -10.08 -11.44
C GLY A 241 -22.24 -9.45 -10.08
N VAL A 242 -22.40 -8.12 -10.03
CA VAL A 242 -22.19 -7.29 -8.84
C VAL A 242 -23.35 -7.49 -7.84
N SER A 243 -23.08 -7.33 -6.54
CA SER A 243 -24.14 -7.39 -5.52
C SER A 243 -25.16 -6.26 -5.68
N PRO A 244 -26.47 -6.55 -5.62
CA PRO A 244 -27.51 -5.51 -5.68
C PRO A 244 -27.35 -4.44 -4.58
N PRO A 245 -27.86 -3.21 -4.81
CA PRO A 245 -27.87 -2.18 -3.80
C PRO A 245 -28.74 -2.56 -2.58
N PRO A 246 -28.42 -2.04 -1.37
CA PRO A 246 -29.07 -2.43 -0.12
C PRO A 246 -30.38 -1.65 0.12
N VAL A 247 -31.30 -1.68 -0.86
CA VAL A 247 -32.61 -1.01 -0.79
C VAL A 247 -33.71 -1.98 -0.37
N ARG A 248 -34.75 -1.48 0.30
CA ARG A 248 -35.90 -2.29 0.76
C ARG A 248 -36.83 -2.69 -0.39
N ASP A 249 -37.00 -1.79 -1.37
CA ASP A 249 -37.78 -2.06 -2.58
C ASP A 249 -36.98 -2.97 -3.53
N GLN A 250 -37.44 -4.21 -3.69
CA GLN A 250 -36.77 -5.20 -4.55
C GLN A 250 -36.94 -4.91 -6.04
N GLU A 251 -38.04 -4.27 -6.46
CA GLU A 251 -38.23 -3.92 -7.86
C GLU A 251 -37.29 -2.79 -8.27
N LEU A 252 -37.11 -1.80 -7.38
CA LEU A 252 -36.07 -0.79 -7.54
C LEU A 252 -34.67 -1.41 -7.59
N ALA A 253 -34.36 -2.36 -6.71
CA ALA A 253 -33.06 -3.05 -6.71
C ALA A 253 -32.79 -3.78 -8.04
N LYS A 254 -33.79 -4.48 -8.59
CA LYS A 254 -33.69 -5.14 -9.90
C LYS A 254 -33.47 -4.14 -11.02
N LYS A 255 -34.27 -3.06 -11.05
CA LYS A 255 -34.12 -1.98 -12.05
C LYS A 255 -32.71 -1.38 -12.04
N MET A 256 -32.12 -1.17 -10.86
CA MET A 256 -30.75 -0.68 -10.73
C MET A 256 -29.68 -1.69 -11.17
N VAL A 257 -29.92 -2.99 -10.98
CA VAL A 257 -29.05 -4.07 -11.47
C VAL A 257 -29.11 -4.20 -12.99
N ASP A 258 -30.26 -3.94 -13.59
CA ASP A 258 -30.49 -4.01 -15.03
C ASP A 258 -30.03 -2.73 -15.77
N ASP A 259 -29.91 -1.60 -15.05
CA ASP A 259 -29.27 -0.38 -15.55
C ASP A 259 -27.75 -0.57 -15.69
N LYS A 260 -27.34 -1.11 -16.85
CA LYS A 260 -25.95 -1.50 -17.14
C LYS A 260 -25.33 -0.63 -18.24
N GLU A 261 -24.05 -0.36 -18.08
CA GLU A 261 -23.19 0.30 -19.06
C GLU A 261 -22.12 -0.68 -19.54
N PRO A 262 -21.69 -0.60 -20.82
CA PRO A 262 -20.60 -1.44 -21.30
C PRO A 262 -19.28 -1.07 -20.61
N PHE A 263 -18.42 -2.05 -20.38
CA PHE A 263 -17.12 -1.83 -19.75
C PHE A 263 -16.29 -0.77 -20.50
N TYR A 264 -16.19 -0.89 -21.82
CA TYR A 264 -15.60 0.13 -22.68
C TYR A 264 -16.69 0.92 -23.42
N PRO A 265 -16.63 2.25 -23.49
CA PRO A 265 -15.59 3.13 -22.92
C PRO A 265 -15.81 3.55 -21.45
N HIS A 266 -16.99 3.27 -20.87
CA HIS A 266 -17.45 3.90 -19.62
C HIS A 266 -16.62 3.49 -18.39
N ARG A 267 -16.70 2.23 -17.97
CA ARG A 267 -15.96 1.72 -16.81
C ARG A 267 -14.45 1.80 -17.05
N PHE A 268 -13.99 1.61 -18.28
CA PHE A 268 -12.58 1.73 -18.65
C PHE A 268 -12.02 3.14 -18.36
N ALA A 269 -12.77 4.20 -18.70
CA ALA A 269 -12.38 5.57 -18.40
C ALA A 269 -12.30 5.85 -16.88
N LEU A 270 -13.29 5.38 -16.12
CA LEU A 270 -13.27 5.48 -14.66
C LEU A 270 -12.13 4.69 -14.03
N MET A 271 -11.87 3.47 -14.49
CA MET A 271 -10.77 2.63 -14.01
C MET A 271 -9.42 3.28 -14.31
N THR A 272 -9.27 3.85 -15.51
CA THR A 272 -8.07 4.63 -15.87
C THR A 272 -7.90 5.82 -14.93
N GLY A 273 -8.95 6.61 -14.72
CA GLY A 273 -8.94 7.73 -13.80
C GLY A 273 -8.55 7.31 -12.38
N GLN A 274 -9.17 6.25 -11.88
CA GLN A 274 -8.91 5.67 -10.57
C GLN A 274 -7.44 5.23 -10.41
N VAL A 275 -6.86 4.52 -11.38
CA VAL A 275 -5.46 4.07 -11.32
C VAL A 275 -4.49 5.26 -11.26
N PHE A 276 -4.68 6.26 -12.11
CA PHE A 276 -3.81 7.44 -12.14
C PHE A 276 -3.96 8.32 -10.89
N LEU A 277 -5.18 8.49 -10.38
CA LEU A 277 -5.40 9.17 -9.09
C LEU A 277 -4.80 8.39 -7.92
N GLN A 278 -4.85 7.06 -7.96
CA GLN A 278 -4.23 6.21 -6.96
C GLN A 278 -2.70 6.34 -6.98
N ILE A 279 -2.07 6.27 -8.16
CA ILE A 279 -0.62 6.49 -8.33
C ILE A 279 -0.24 7.90 -7.87
N SER A 280 -1.04 8.91 -8.21
CA SER A 280 -0.85 10.29 -7.76
C SER A 280 -0.83 10.38 -6.23
N LEU A 281 -1.83 9.81 -5.56
CA LEU A 281 -1.90 9.80 -4.10
C LEU A 281 -0.70 9.07 -3.47
N LEU A 282 -0.30 7.91 -4.00
CA LEU A 282 0.86 7.17 -3.52
C LEU A 282 2.14 8.00 -3.64
N LEU A 283 2.37 8.66 -4.77
CA LEU A 283 3.54 9.51 -4.99
C LEU A 283 3.52 10.78 -4.11
N LEU A 284 2.34 11.34 -3.82
CA LEU A 284 2.20 12.41 -2.82
C LEU A 284 2.62 11.92 -1.43
N LEU A 285 2.20 10.73 -1.03
CA LEU A 285 2.60 10.14 0.26
C LEU A 285 4.12 9.89 0.32
N VAL A 286 4.73 9.46 -0.79
CA VAL A 286 6.21 9.37 -0.92
C VAL A 286 6.88 10.73 -0.75
N ALA A 287 6.35 11.77 -1.40
CA ALA A 287 6.92 13.11 -1.38
C ALA A 287 6.79 13.79 -0.01
N PHE A 288 5.63 13.71 0.64
CA PHE A 288 5.32 14.46 1.87
C PHE A 288 5.51 13.68 3.16
N PHE A 289 5.28 12.37 3.14
CA PHE A 289 5.28 11.52 4.34
C PHE A 289 6.24 10.33 4.19
N PRO A 290 7.53 10.56 3.88
CA PRO A 290 8.46 9.44 3.83
C PRO A 290 8.59 8.77 5.20
N GLN A 291 8.71 7.45 5.17
CA GLN A 291 8.89 6.62 6.35
C GLN A 291 10.40 6.32 6.46
N PRO A 292 11.01 6.62 7.61
CA PRO A 292 12.43 6.39 7.80
C PRO A 292 12.78 4.91 7.80
N LEU A 293 14.03 4.59 7.49
CA LEU A 293 14.59 3.30 7.85
C LEU A 293 15.09 3.40 9.29
N LEU A 294 14.46 2.64 10.19
CA LEU A 294 14.82 2.62 11.61
C LEU A 294 16.17 1.95 11.84
N GLU A 295 16.66 1.99 13.08
CA GLU A 295 17.96 1.45 13.46
C GLU A 295 18.18 -0.02 13.07
N PRO A 296 19.43 -0.39 12.73
CA PRO A 296 19.79 -1.78 12.49
C PRO A 296 19.72 -2.58 13.78
N TRP A 297 19.26 -3.83 13.66
CA TRP A 297 19.41 -4.85 14.69
C TRP A 297 20.48 -5.85 14.28
N ALA A 298 21.23 -6.36 15.26
CA ALA A 298 22.20 -7.43 15.07
C ALA A 298 21.93 -8.62 16.02
N PRO A 299 22.23 -9.87 15.62
CA PRO A 299 22.17 -11.04 16.48
C PRO A 299 22.87 -10.82 17.83
N GLY A 300 22.16 -11.10 18.92
CA GLY A 300 22.65 -10.89 20.28
C GLY A 300 22.21 -9.57 20.90
N GLU A 301 21.72 -8.61 20.10
CA GLU A 301 21.07 -7.41 20.64
C GLU A 301 19.64 -7.72 21.10
N ILE A 302 19.25 -7.17 22.23
CA ILE A 302 17.87 -7.17 22.73
C ILE A 302 17.08 -6.08 22.02
N VAL A 303 15.84 -6.38 21.64
CA VAL A 303 14.91 -5.37 21.11
C VAL A 303 14.56 -4.40 22.24
N PRO A 304 14.86 -3.10 22.11
CA PRO A 304 14.60 -2.15 23.19
C PRO A 304 13.11 -1.95 23.48
N ALA A 305 12.81 -1.45 24.69
CA ALA A 305 11.46 -1.03 25.04
C ALA A 305 10.99 0.15 24.17
N GLY A 306 9.70 0.20 23.83
CA GLY A 306 9.15 1.26 22.99
C GLY A 306 9.18 1.03 21.47
N VAL A 307 9.82 -0.04 20.98
CA VAL A 307 9.71 -0.49 19.58
C VAL A 307 8.29 -0.97 19.31
N ARG A 308 7.66 -0.49 18.22
CA ARG A 308 6.25 -0.79 17.91
C ARG A 308 6.06 -1.01 16.42
N PRO A 309 5.16 -1.91 16.02
CA PRO A 309 4.90 -2.13 14.61
C PRO A 309 3.98 -1.05 14.02
N PRO A 310 3.83 -1.01 12.68
CA PRO A 310 3.01 0.00 12.02
C PRO A 310 1.53 -0.20 12.30
N TRP A 311 0.75 0.82 11.98
CA TRP A 311 -0.70 0.87 12.21
C TRP A 311 -1.48 -0.39 11.77
N PRO A 312 -1.18 -1.10 10.65
CA PRO A 312 -1.99 -2.24 10.21
C PRO A 312 -2.02 -3.41 11.20
N VAL A 313 -0.96 -3.57 12.01
CA VAL A 313 -0.81 -4.68 12.96
C VAL A 313 -0.66 -4.19 14.40
N MET A 314 -0.64 -2.86 14.61
CA MET A 314 -0.56 -2.23 15.93
C MET A 314 -1.63 -2.77 16.88
N TRP A 315 -2.88 -2.87 16.42
CA TRP A 315 -3.97 -3.37 17.26
C TRP A 315 -3.72 -4.76 17.84
N TYR A 316 -3.14 -5.65 17.04
CA TYR A 316 -2.83 -7.00 17.46
C TYR A 316 -1.67 -7.00 18.46
N TYR A 317 -0.62 -6.23 18.17
CA TYR A 317 0.51 -6.04 19.08
C TYR A 317 0.07 -5.52 20.46
N THR A 318 -0.82 -4.53 20.50
CA THR A 318 -1.38 -3.99 21.75
C THR A 318 -2.01 -5.09 22.60
N TYR A 319 -2.83 -5.96 22.01
CA TYR A 319 -3.48 -7.03 22.77
C TYR A 319 -2.46 -8.07 23.26
N VAL A 320 -1.47 -8.44 22.45
CA VAL A 320 -0.40 -9.34 22.88
C VAL A 320 0.38 -8.79 24.09
N LYS A 321 0.52 -7.46 24.19
CA LYS A 321 1.21 -6.78 25.30
C LYS A 321 0.35 -6.56 26.54
N MET A 322 -0.96 -6.42 26.39
CA MET A 322 -1.85 -5.99 27.48
C MET A 322 -2.60 -7.11 28.19
N ILE A 323 -2.93 -8.17 27.46
CA ILE A 323 -3.71 -9.29 27.98
C ILE A 323 -2.92 -10.58 27.84
N ASP A 324 -3.43 -11.65 28.43
CA ASP A 324 -2.82 -12.97 28.32
C ASP A 324 -2.54 -13.32 26.85
N PRO A 325 -1.29 -13.73 26.50
CA PRO A 325 -0.92 -14.01 25.13
C PRO A 325 -1.82 -15.05 24.45
N PHE A 326 -2.25 -16.10 25.14
CA PHE A 326 -3.12 -17.13 24.56
C PHE A 326 -4.48 -16.54 24.17
N ILE A 327 -5.05 -15.68 25.03
CA ILE A 327 -6.30 -14.95 24.71
C ILE A 327 -6.08 -13.99 23.53
N SER A 328 -4.96 -13.24 23.52
CA SER A 328 -4.67 -12.25 22.48
C SER A 328 -4.57 -12.85 21.08
N VAL A 329 -3.99 -14.06 20.98
CA VAL A 329 -3.86 -14.82 19.72
C VAL A 329 -5.22 -15.32 19.26
N GLY A 330 -6.09 -15.70 20.19
CA GLY A 330 -7.45 -16.15 19.90
C GLY A 330 -8.33 -15.10 19.23
N ILE A 331 -8.19 -13.81 19.59
CA ILE A 331 -9.03 -12.72 19.06
C ILE A 331 -9.03 -12.64 17.52
N PRO A 332 -7.88 -12.43 16.83
CA PRO A 332 -7.86 -12.34 15.37
C PRO A 332 -8.37 -13.63 14.72
N ILE A 333 -8.04 -14.80 15.29
CA ILE A 333 -8.46 -16.10 14.75
C ILE A 333 -9.98 -16.24 14.81
N ILE A 334 -10.58 -15.96 15.96
CA ILE A 334 -12.04 -16.01 16.15
C ILE A 334 -12.72 -15.02 15.20
N MET A 335 -12.15 -13.82 15.01
CA MET A 335 -12.70 -12.83 14.07
C MET A 335 -12.69 -13.35 12.62
N VAL A 336 -11.58 -13.98 12.19
CA VAL A 336 -11.48 -14.56 10.84
C VAL A 336 -12.39 -15.77 10.68
N LEU A 337 -12.41 -16.69 11.64
CA LEU A 337 -13.27 -17.88 11.61
C LEU A 337 -14.76 -17.51 11.62
N PHE A 338 -15.14 -16.55 12.46
CA PHE A 338 -16.49 -16.00 12.45
C PHE A 338 -16.81 -15.42 11.07
N ALA A 339 -15.94 -14.58 10.52
CA ALA A 339 -16.14 -14.01 9.19
C ALA A 339 -16.34 -15.10 8.13
N LEU A 340 -15.58 -16.20 8.16
CA LEU A 340 -15.75 -17.32 7.21
C LEU A 340 -17.13 -17.98 7.31
N VAL A 341 -17.72 -18.09 8.50
CA VAL A 341 -19.04 -18.71 8.70
C VAL A 341 -20.22 -17.75 8.55
N VAL A 342 -19.99 -16.44 8.42
CA VAL A 342 -21.06 -15.43 8.27
C VAL A 342 -22.10 -15.79 7.20
N PRO A 343 -21.75 -16.25 5.98
CA PRO A 343 -22.75 -16.62 4.98
C PRO A 343 -23.65 -17.79 5.39
N LEU A 344 -23.18 -18.64 6.32
CA LEU A 344 -23.96 -19.75 6.88
C LEU A 344 -24.87 -19.29 8.03
N LEU A 345 -24.51 -18.22 8.72
CA LEU A 345 -25.30 -17.64 9.82
C LEU A 345 -26.36 -16.66 9.31
N ASP A 346 -25.99 -15.74 8.41
CA ASP A 346 -26.89 -14.71 7.87
C ASP A 346 -27.66 -15.21 6.64
N ARG A 347 -28.53 -16.21 6.83
CA ARG A 347 -29.32 -16.82 5.74
C ARG A 347 -30.71 -16.20 5.56
N ARG A 348 -31.24 -15.53 6.59
CA ARG A 348 -32.62 -15.01 6.63
C ARG A 348 -32.62 -13.47 6.58
N GLY A 349 -33.73 -12.87 6.17
CA GLY A 349 -33.91 -11.42 6.09
C GLY A 349 -33.32 -10.77 4.83
N GLY A 350 -33.79 -9.56 4.51
CA GLY A 350 -33.38 -8.81 3.32
C GLY A 350 -31.95 -8.26 3.40
N SER A 351 -31.53 -7.59 2.31
CA SER A 351 -30.23 -6.93 2.18
C SER A 351 -30.26 -5.44 2.57
N SER A 352 -31.43 -4.92 2.94
CA SER A 352 -31.58 -3.50 3.29
C SER A 352 -30.88 -3.16 4.61
N ILE A 353 -30.37 -1.94 4.73
CA ILE A 353 -29.60 -1.50 5.91
C ILE A 353 -30.45 -1.59 7.19
N SER A 354 -31.73 -1.19 7.13
CA SER A 354 -32.64 -1.21 8.28
C SER A 354 -32.95 -2.62 8.79
N GLU A 355 -32.96 -3.62 7.90
CA GLU A 355 -33.22 -5.02 8.26
C GLU A 355 -31.98 -5.73 8.81
N ARG A 356 -30.80 -5.10 8.71
CA ARG A 356 -29.50 -5.70 9.04
C ARG A 356 -28.80 -5.01 10.21
N TRP A 357 -29.55 -4.35 11.08
CA TRP A 357 -29.01 -3.61 12.23
C TRP A 357 -28.07 -4.46 13.11
N LEU A 358 -28.39 -5.74 13.34
CA LEU A 358 -27.54 -6.65 14.13
C LEU A 358 -26.19 -6.91 13.46
N TRP A 359 -26.18 -7.12 12.14
CA TRP A 359 -24.94 -7.33 11.38
C TRP A 359 -24.10 -6.05 11.31
N ILE A 360 -24.76 -4.89 11.22
CA ILE A 360 -24.09 -3.59 11.27
C ILE A 360 -23.45 -3.38 12.65
N LEU A 361 -24.16 -3.72 13.74
CA LEU A 361 -23.61 -3.66 15.09
C LEU A 361 -22.38 -4.56 15.24
N ILE A 362 -22.41 -5.79 14.71
CA ILE A 362 -21.24 -6.69 14.71
C ILE A 362 -20.08 -6.08 13.94
N ALA A 363 -20.33 -5.49 12.76
CA ALA A 363 -19.29 -4.81 11.99
C ALA A 363 -18.69 -3.61 12.75
N ILE A 364 -19.52 -2.84 13.47
CA ILE A 364 -19.07 -1.75 14.34
C ILE A 364 -18.20 -2.29 15.48
N ILE A 365 -18.58 -3.41 16.10
CA ILE A 365 -17.78 -4.06 17.15
C ILE A 365 -16.42 -4.51 16.58
N TYR A 366 -16.37 -5.09 15.38
CA TYR A 366 -15.11 -5.45 14.72
C TYR A 366 -14.21 -4.23 14.51
N MET A 367 -14.77 -3.15 13.97
CA MET A 367 -14.06 -1.90 13.77
C MET A 367 -13.61 -1.29 15.11
N ALA A 368 -14.42 -1.38 16.16
CA ALA A 368 -14.08 -0.91 17.49
C ALA A 368 -12.92 -1.71 18.10
N ILE A 369 -12.91 -3.04 17.96
CA ILE A 369 -11.81 -3.89 18.44
C ILE A 369 -10.49 -3.52 17.74
N ILE A 370 -10.50 -3.37 16.42
CA ILE A 370 -9.30 -3.01 15.65
C ILE A 370 -8.88 -1.55 15.94
N GLY A 371 -9.84 -0.63 15.97
CA GLY A 371 -9.61 0.80 16.19
C GLY A 371 -9.11 1.10 17.61
N TYR A 372 -9.76 0.52 18.62
CA TYR A 372 -9.36 0.64 20.02
C TYR A 372 -7.94 0.11 20.22
N GLY A 373 -7.64 -1.11 19.78
CA GLY A 373 -6.31 -1.69 19.90
C GLY A 373 -5.25 -0.84 19.18
N SER A 374 -5.55 -0.33 17.98
CA SER A 374 -4.64 0.53 17.22
C SER A 374 -4.32 1.83 17.97
N VAL A 375 -5.35 2.56 18.39
CA VAL A 375 -5.20 3.85 19.09
C VAL A 375 -4.50 3.65 20.43
N LEU A 376 -4.90 2.64 21.18
CA LEU A 376 -4.33 2.33 22.48
C LEU A 376 -2.86 1.94 22.38
N GLY A 377 -2.45 1.23 21.32
CA GLY A 377 -1.05 0.91 21.06
C GLY A 377 -0.17 2.14 20.83
N PHE A 378 -0.74 3.26 20.36
CA PHE A 378 -0.02 4.53 20.26
C PHE A 378 -0.05 5.34 21.57
N ILE A 379 -1.12 5.22 22.35
CA ILE A 379 -1.30 5.99 23.60
C ILE A 379 -0.54 5.37 24.77
N ILE A 380 -0.61 4.05 24.94
CA ILE A 380 0.06 3.37 26.05
C ILE A 380 1.57 3.53 25.89
N ARG A 381 2.19 4.09 26.92
CA ARG A 381 3.63 4.19 27.05
C ARG A 381 4.12 2.99 27.84
N ASP A 382 5.15 2.32 27.34
CA ASP A 382 5.82 1.27 28.10
C ASP A 382 6.48 1.95 29.31
N SER A 383 6.06 1.60 30.53
CA SER A 383 6.58 2.22 31.77
C SER A 383 8.08 1.98 31.98
N GLU A 384 8.67 0.99 31.31
CA GLU A 384 10.12 0.75 31.29
C GLU A 384 10.88 1.68 30.33
N ALA A 385 10.23 2.21 29.28
CA ALA A 385 10.86 3.10 28.30
C ALA A 385 11.06 4.53 28.84
N ASP A 386 10.21 4.98 29.77
CA ASP A 386 10.27 6.33 30.34
C ASP A 386 11.50 6.53 31.27
N ASN A 387 12.08 5.46 31.83
CA ASN A 387 13.29 5.57 32.67
C ASN A 387 14.60 5.64 31.86
N ALA A 388 14.56 5.35 30.55
CA ALA A 388 15.76 5.26 29.73
C ALA A 388 15.96 6.44 28.78
N VAL A 389 14.92 7.02 28.16
CA VAL A 389 15.16 7.99 27.06
C VAL A 389 14.00 8.97 26.86
N TYR A 390 13.81 10.02 27.67
CA TYR A 390 13.14 11.26 27.18
C TYR A 390 13.52 12.52 27.99
N PRO A 391 14.34 13.42 27.42
CA PRO A 391 13.99 14.84 27.50
C PRO A 391 14.00 15.64 26.17
N HIS A 392 14.33 15.07 25.00
CA HIS A 392 14.76 15.93 23.87
C HIS A 392 14.03 15.86 22.52
N CYS A 393 12.86 15.21 22.41
CA CYS A 393 12.08 15.26 21.15
C CYS A 393 11.29 16.57 20.92
N ARG A 394 11.40 17.58 21.80
CA ARG A 394 10.83 18.92 21.55
C ARG A 394 11.86 19.94 21.04
N ALA A 395 13.16 19.63 21.07
CA ALA A 395 14.23 20.55 20.72
C ALA A 395 14.74 20.38 19.27
N ALA A 396 14.63 19.20 18.66
CA ALA A 396 15.11 18.96 17.28
C ALA A 396 14.24 19.60 16.18
N ARG A 397 13.10 20.22 16.55
CA ARG A 397 12.27 21.00 15.61
C ARG A 397 12.74 22.47 15.50
N GLN A 398 13.74 22.89 16.28
CA GLN A 398 14.29 24.24 16.20
C GLN A 398 15.83 24.23 16.29
N ARG A 399 16.45 24.73 15.21
CA ARG A 399 17.87 25.08 15.04
C ARG A 399 18.84 23.92 14.72
N SER A 400 19.15 23.78 13.43
CA SER A 400 20.50 23.43 12.99
C SER A 400 21.00 24.49 12.01
N PRO A 401 21.94 25.37 12.40
CA PRO A 401 22.64 26.25 11.47
C PRO A 401 23.79 25.46 10.84
N ILE A 402 23.48 24.56 9.91
CA ILE A 402 24.50 23.84 9.12
C ILE A 402 24.09 23.92 7.65
N TYR A 403 24.12 25.15 7.12
CA TYR A 403 24.09 25.46 5.70
C TYR A 403 25.32 26.31 5.40
N ARG A 404 26.50 25.70 5.36
CA ARG A 404 27.70 26.29 4.78
C ARG A 404 28.65 25.14 4.49
N ASN A 405 28.94 24.96 3.19
CA ASN A 405 29.91 24.04 2.60
C ASN A 405 29.35 22.69 2.14
N ALA A 406 28.38 22.74 1.22
CA ALA A 406 28.22 21.67 0.23
C ALA A 406 29.15 21.96 -0.95
N ILE A 407 30.01 21.01 -1.28
CA ILE A 407 30.94 21.10 -2.42
C ILE A 407 30.13 21.11 -3.72
N ALA A 408 30.26 22.24 -4.42
CA ALA A 408 29.97 22.55 -5.81
C ALA A 408 29.32 21.46 -6.71
N TYR A 409 27.99 21.50 -6.83
CA TYR A 409 27.31 21.46 -8.14
C TYR A 409 26.74 22.85 -8.41
N ARG A 410 27.59 23.80 -8.85
CA ARG A 410 27.28 25.24 -9.00
C ARG A 410 26.20 25.60 -10.06
N VAL A 411 25.47 24.62 -10.61
CA VAL A 411 24.53 24.82 -11.73
C VAL A 411 23.17 24.11 -11.54
N ALA A 412 22.98 23.32 -10.48
CA ALA A 412 21.70 22.65 -10.24
C ALA A 412 20.73 23.58 -9.48
N MET A 413 19.46 23.65 -9.93
CA MET A 413 18.43 24.38 -9.19
C MET A 413 18.20 23.74 -7.81
N ASP A 414 17.94 24.59 -6.82
CA ASP A 414 17.58 24.16 -5.47
C ASP A 414 16.31 23.27 -5.48
N PRO A 415 16.25 22.18 -4.69
CA PRO A 415 15.09 21.29 -4.65
C PRO A 415 13.79 22.01 -4.29
N ILE A 416 13.84 22.99 -3.39
CA ILE A 416 12.66 23.76 -2.97
C ILE A 416 12.20 24.66 -4.12
N ALA A 417 13.15 25.29 -4.83
CA ALA A 417 12.82 26.05 -6.04
C ALA A 417 12.13 25.17 -7.10
N LEU A 418 12.64 23.96 -7.34
CA LEU A 418 12.00 23.01 -8.26
C LEU A 418 10.61 22.57 -7.79
N ALA A 419 10.40 22.38 -6.49
CA ALA A 419 9.08 22.10 -5.94
C ALA A 419 8.09 23.24 -6.19
N TRP A 420 8.52 24.50 -6.00
CA TRP A 420 7.69 25.67 -6.30
C TRP A 420 7.39 25.83 -7.79
N ILE A 421 8.36 25.60 -8.67
CA ILE A 421 8.14 25.59 -10.13
C ILE A 421 7.13 24.50 -10.49
N THR A 422 7.27 23.31 -9.91
CA THR A 422 6.32 22.21 -10.10
C THR A 422 4.91 22.62 -9.69
N ALA A 423 4.74 23.23 -8.51
CA ALA A 423 3.46 23.71 -8.01
C ALA A 423 2.88 24.82 -8.92
N GLY A 424 3.72 25.75 -9.38
CA GLY A 424 3.34 26.84 -10.29
C GLY A 424 2.85 26.37 -11.66
N ILE A 425 3.25 25.16 -12.09
CA ILE A 425 2.71 24.52 -13.31
C ILE A 425 1.47 23.68 -12.98
N ALA A 426 1.59 22.81 -11.97
CA ALA A 426 0.60 21.78 -11.67
C ALA A 426 -0.73 22.35 -11.17
N VAL A 427 -0.72 23.36 -10.29
CA VAL A 427 -1.94 23.90 -9.68
C VAL A 427 -2.79 24.65 -10.72
N PRO A 428 -2.25 25.61 -11.50
CA PRO A 428 -3.03 26.25 -12.55
C PRO A 428 -3.52 25.24 -13.60
N ALA A 429 -2.68 24.27 -13.98
CA ALA A 429 -3.06 23.22 -14.91
C ALA A 429 -4.27 22.40 -14.42
N ALA A 430 -4.24 21.93 -13.17
CA ALA A 430 -5.33 21.15 -12.61
C ALA A 430 -6.65 21.95 -12.55
N VAL A 431 -6.58 23.23 -12.18
CA VAL A 431 -7.74 24.13 -12.17
C VAL A 431 -8.30 24.34 -13.58
N LEU A 432 -7.44 24.66 -14.55
CA LEU A 432 -7.86 24.86 -15.95
C LEU A 432 -8.46 23.60 -16.55
N VAL A 433 -7.84 22.44 -16.33
CA VAL A 433 -8.36 21.14 -16.79
C VAL A 433 -9.74 20.89 -16.18
N TYR A 434 -9.92 21.09 -14.87
CA TYR A 434 -11.21 20.91 -14.22
C TYR A 434 -12.28 21.84 -14.79
N VAL A 435 -11.96 23.13 -15.01
CA VAL A 435 -12.87 24.09 -15.63
C VAL A 435 -13.23 23.68 -17.06
N PHE A 436 -12.25 23.25 -17.85
CA PHE A 436 -12.49 22.85 -19.24
C PHE A 436 -13.24 21.53 -19.38
N ILE A 437 -13.10 20.58 -18.45
CA ILE A 437 -13.94 19.36 -18.43
C ILE A 437 -15.44 19.72 -18.42
N GLY A 438 -15.81 20.79 -17.73
CA GLY A 438 -17.20 21.26 -17.66
C GLY A 438 -17.68 22.04 -18.89
N THR A 439 -16.77 22.55 -19.73
CA THR A 439 -17.10 23.46 -20.85
C THR A 439 -16.77 22.87 -22.22
N ASP A 440 -15.52 22.46 -22.45
CA ASP A 440 -15.05 21.87 -23.72
C ASP A 440 -13.92 20.85 -23.47
N MET A 441 -14.22 19.57 -23.74
CA MET A 441 -13.26 18.47 -23.57
C MET A 441 -11.99 18.63 -24.41
N LYS A 442 -12.07 19.25 -25.60
CA LYS A 442 -10.88 19.44 -26.46
C LYS A 442 -9.85 20.34 -25.78
N TRP A 443 -10.32 21.42 -25.15
CA TRP A 443 -9.47 22.33 -24.38
C TRP A 443 -8.96 21.69 -23.09
N ALA A 444 -9.76 20.86 -22.44
CA ALA A 444 -9.31 20.07 -21.28
C ALA A 444 -8.14 19.16 -21.65
N VAL A 445 -8.29 18.38 -22.73
CA VAL A 445 -7.26 17.46 -23.22
C VAL A 445 -6.00 18.21 -23.66
N ALA A 446 -6.15 19.30 -24.43
CA ALA A 446 -5.00 20.09 -24.89
C ALA A 446 -4.21 20.70 -23.72
N THR A 447 -4.91 21.29 -22.76
CA THR A 447 -4.29 21.86 -21.54
C THR A 447 -3.60 20.78 -20.74
N GLY A 448 -4.31 19.67 -20.49
CA GLY A 448 -3.80 18.57 -19.71
C GLY A 448 -2.55 17.90 -20.31
N LEU A 449 -2.57 17.61 -21.61
CA LEU A 449 -1.41 17.05 -22.32
C LEU A 449 -0.22 18.00 -22.27
N THR A 450 -0.43 19.29 -22.51
CA THR A 450 0.63 20.30 -22.45
C THR A 450 1.24 20.37 -21.06
N SER A 451 0.42 20.43 -20.02
CA SER A 451 0.89 20.48 -18.63
C SER A 451 1.60 19.19 -18.20
N VAL A 452 1.13 18.02 -18.62
CA VAL A 452 1.81 16.74 -18.37
C VAL A 452 3.18 16.72 -19.05
N LEU A 453 3.29 17.16 -20.31
CA LEU A 453 4.58 17.24 -21.01
C LEU A 453 5.56 18.19 -20.30
N LEU A 454 5.08 19.33 -19.81
CA LEU A 454 5.90 20.26 -19.02
C LEU A 454 6.40 19.62 -17.72
N LEU A 455 5.52 18.93 -16.99
CA LEU A 455 5.87 18.22 -15.75
C LEU A 455 6.84 17.07 -16.01
N LEU A 456 6.69 16.32 -17.09
CA LEU A 456 7.62 15.25 -17.48
C LEU A 456 8.99 15.79 -17.91
N THR A 457 9.02 16.97 -18.56
CA THR A 457 10.28 17.64 -18.88
C THR A 457 11.01 18.10 -17.62
N LEU A 458 10.27 18.66 -16.65
CA LEU A 458 10.81 19.04 -15.35
C LEU A 458 11.27 17.82 -14.54
N PHE A 459 10.56 16.70 -14.63
CA PHE A 459 10.97 15.42 -14.08
C PHE A 459 12.26 14.91 -14.71
N ALA A 460 12.39 14.95 -16.05
CA ALA A 460 13.62 14.55 -16.73
C ALA A 460 14.83 15.39 -16.29
N TYR A 461 14.65 16.70 -16.11
CA TYR A 461 15.69 17.57 -15.53
C TYR A 461 16.07 17.13 -14.11
N THR A 462 15.08 16.88 -13.26
CA THR A 462 15.28 16.42 -11.87
C THR A 462 15.95 15.04 -11.83
N ALA A 463 15.58 14.14 -12.73
CA ALA A 463 16.14 12.80 -12.89
C ALA A 463 17.63 12.81 -13.26
N ASN A 464 18.04 13.74 -14.11
CA ASN A 464 19.45 13.94 -14.45
C ASN A 464 20.26 14.40 -13.22
N ILE A 465 19.71 15.29 -12.40
CA ILE A 465 20.34 15.71 -11.14
C ILE A 465 20.48 14.52 -10.18
N ILE A 466 19.42 13.73 -10.00
CA ILE A 466 19.45 12.53 -9.16
C ILE A 466 20.55 11.59 -9.65
N THR A 467 20.58 11.28 -10.95
CA THR A 467 21.59 10.36 -11.51
C THR A 467 23.01 10.88 -11.27
N ALA A 468 23.26 12.18 -11.51
CA ALA A 468 24.56 12.80 -11.26
C ALA A 468 24.98 12.75 -9.79
N LEU A 469 24.08 13.10 -8.86
CA LEU A 469 24.36 13.04 -7.42
C LEU A 469 24.75 11.62 -6.98
N TYR A 470 24.02 10.61 -7.47
CA TYR A 470 24.24 9.22 -7.06
C TYR A 470 25.49 8.59 -7.69
N THR A 471 25.97 9.10 -8.83
CA THR A 471 27.30 8.70 -9.35
C THR A 471 28.46 9.20 -8.50
N ALA A 472 28.26 10.24 -7.69
CA ALA A 472 29.28 10.79 -6.79
C ALA A 472 29.29 10.14 -5.40
N VAL A 473 28.33 9.26 -5.10
CA VAL A 473 28.23 8.60 -3.80
C VAL A 473 29.29 7.51 -3.68
N SER A 474 30.16 7.62 -2.69
CA SER A 474 31.14 6.60 -2.31
C SER A 474 30.77 5.96 -0.97
N TRP A 475 31.40 4.84 -0.62
CA TRP A 475 31.25 4.22 0.70
C TRP A 475 32.46 4.56 1.59
N PRO A 476 32.27 5.06 2.82
CA PRO A 476 31.00 5.41 3.46
C PRO A 476 30.36 6.67 2.84
N PRO A 477 29.01 6.73 2.75
CA PRO A 477 28.34 7.86 2.12
C PRO A 477 28.42 9.12 2.97
N ASP A 478 28.60 10.26 2.31
CA ASP A 478 28.39 11.57 2.95
C ASP A 478 26.88 11.76 3.21
N PRO A 479 26.45 11.89 4.49
CA PRO A 479 25.05 12.09 4.83
C PRO A 479 24.42 13.31 4.18
N GLN A 480 25.19 14.37 3.89
CA GLN A 480 24.67 15.58 3.25
C GLN A 480 24.28 15.31 1.80
N ILE A 481 25.12 14.59 1.05
CA ILE A 481 24.86 14.20 -0.34
C ILE A 481 23.64 13.29 -0.40
N VAL A 482 23.54 12.32 0.51
CA VAL A 482 22.38 11.42 0.60
C VAL A 482 21.10 12.19 0.91
N GLN A 483 21.13 13.11 1.88
CA GLN A 483 19.97 13.95 2.22
C GLN A 483 19.53 14.80 1.02
N GLN A 484 20.48 15.41 0.32
CA GLN A 484 20.19 16.19 -0.88
C GLN A 484 19.59 15.31 -1.99
N GLY A 485 20.14 14.12 -2.21
CA GLY A 485 19.62 13.13 -3.16
C GLY A 485 18.18 12.72 -2.84
N VAL A 486 17.87 12.46 -1.57
CA VAL A 486 16.51 12.16 -1.10
C VAL A 486 15.57 13.32 -1.34
N MET A 487 16.00 14.57 -1.11
CA MET A 487 15.16 15.76 -1.39
C MET A 487 14.80 15.87 -2.87
N TYR A 488 15.74 15.69 -3.78
CA TYR A 488 15.43 15.67 -5.23
C TYR A 488 14.50 14.51 -5.61
N GLN A 489 14.68 13.32 -5.01
CA GLN A 489 13.76 12.20 -5.23
C GLN A 489 12.33 12.50 -4.73
N ARG A 490 12.17 13.23 -3.62
CA ARG A 490 10.85 13.68 -3.15
C ARG A 490 10.20 14.67 -4.12
N VAL A 491 10.98 15.60 -4.68
CA VAL A 491 10.51 16.53 -5.72
C VAL A 491 10.10 15.78 -6.98
N ALA A 492 10.90 14.80 -7.41
CA ALA A 492 10.60 13.95 -8.56
C ALA A 492 9.29 13.15 -8.35
N ALA A 493 9.06 12.62 -7.15
CA ALA A 493 7.79 11.99 -6.78
C ALA A 493 6.62 12.98 -6.88
N GLY A 494 6.78 14.22 -6.40
CA GLY A 494 5.77 15.28 -6.53
C GLY A 494 5.43 15.65 -7.99
N GLN A 495 6.43 15.70 -8.88
CA GLN A 495 6.24 15.95 -10.31
C GLN A 495 5.44 14.83 -10.98
N LEU A 496 5.80 13.57 -10.72
CA LEU A 496 5.06 12.42 -11.22
C LEU A 496 3.64 12.34 -10.63
N ALA A 497 3.47 12.73 -9.36
CA ALA A 497 2.18 12.79 -8.72
C ALA A 497 1.24 13.78 -9.40
N ALA A 498 1.75 14.99 -9.70
CA ALA A 498 1.00 16.04 -10.40
C ALA A 498 0.62 15.62 -11.82
N ALA A 499 1.55 15.02 -12.56
CA ALA A 499 1.28 14.50 -13.91
C ALA A 499 0.19 13.42 -13.87
N SER A 500 0.30 12.46 -12.95
CA SER A 500 -0.69 11.40 -12.76
C SER A 500 -2.06 11.96 -12.35
N PHE A 501 -2.10 12.99 -11.51
CA PHE A 501 -3.34 13.65 -11.11
C PHE A 501 -4.09 14.21 -12.31
N ILE A 502 -3.39 14.96 -13.17
CA ILE A 502 -3.97 15.59 -14.37
C ILE A 502 -4.53 14.53 -15.33
N VAL A 503 -3.79 13.45 -15.57
CA VAL A 503 -4.28 12.33 -16.40
C VAL A 503 -5.51 11.68 -15.76
N GLY A 504 -5.49 11.50 -14.44
CA GLY A 504 -6.59 10.91 -13.67
C GLY A 504 -7.89 11.70 -13.81
N ILE A 505 -7.85 13.01 -13.59
CA ILE A 505 -9.05 13.86 -13.70
C ILE A 505 -9.57 13.96 -15.14
N LEU A 506 -8.69 13.94 -16.16
CA LEU A 506 -9.12 13.90 -17.57
C LEU A 506 -9.88 12.62 -17.90
N ALA A 507 -9.40 11.47 -17.42
CA ALA A 507 -10.06 10.19 -17.65
C ALA A 507 -11.45 10.14 -16.97
N VAL A 508 -11.59 10.71 -15.76
CA VAL A 508 -12.90 10.88 -15.10
C VAL A 508 -13.79 11.85 -15.87
N GLY A 509 -13.24 12.97 -16.35
CA GLY A 509 -13.97 13.94 -17.16
C GLY A 509 -14.50 13.33 -18.46
N TYR A 510 -13.71 12.49 -19.11
CA TYR A 510 -14.13 11.77 -20.31
C TYR A 510 -15.32 10.84 -20.04
N TYR A 511 -15.33 10.13 -18.91
CA TYR A 511 -16.50 9.36 -18.49
C TYR A 511 -17.74 10.25 -18.31
N MET A 512 -17.61 11.41 -17.67
CA MET A 512 -18.72 12.35 -17.47
C MET A 512 -19.30 12.83 -18.80
N GLU A 513 -18.46 13.14 -19.79
CA GLU A 513 -18.92 13.58 -21.11
C GLU A 513 -19.71 12.48 -21.83
N ILE A 514 -19.23 11.23 -21.79
CA ILE A 514 -19.94 10.11 -22.42
C ILE A 514 -21.27 9.84 -21.70
N SER A 515 -21.27 9.86 -20.37
CA SER A 515 -22.49 9.66 -19.56
C SER A 515 -23.54 10.73 -19.89
N LYS A 516 -23.14 11.99 -20.01
CA LYS A 516 -24.05 13.10 -20.37
C LYS A 516 -24.70 12.92 -21.74
N LYS A 517 -23.95 12.43 -22.73
CA LYS A 517 -24.49 12.15 -24.09
C LYS A 517 -25.60 11.10 -24.11
N ARG A 518 -25.72 10.27 -23.08
CA ARG A 518 -26.81 9.29 -22.91
C ARG A 518 -28.04 9.83 -22.19
N GLY A 519 -28.10 11.14 -21.90
CA GLY A 519 -29.23 11.75 -21.19
C GLY A 519 -29.22 11.46 -19.70
N HIS A 520 -28.05 11.12 -19.15
CA HIS A 520 -27.86 11.00 -17.72
C HIS A 520 -27.35 12.32 -17.15
N GLU A 521 -28.07 12.85 -16.16
CA GLU A 521 -27.62 14.01 -15.38
C GLU A 521 -26.41 13.67 -14.49
#